data_AF-A0AAE0TLL0-F1
#
_entry.id   AF-A0AAE0TLL0-F1
#
_cell.length_a   1.000
_cell.length_b   1.000
_cell.length_c   1.000
_cell.angle_alpha   90.00
_cell.angle_beta   90.00
_cell.angle_gamma   90.00
#
_symmetry.space_group_name_H-M   'P 1'
#
loop_
_entity.id
_entity.type
_entity.pdbx_description
1 polymer ?
#
loop_
_entity_poly.entity_id
_entity_poly.type
_entity_poly.pdbx_seq_one_letter_code
_entity_poly.pdbx_strand_id
1 'polypeptide(L)'
;MADALAVIYWHAKVDANDVEFVLAPAGTHPASAAWSSGVLGEHTMWVLDFDCCGVMTQDEEGVEKAARAFYRNDPYFPRPVGEDDEVGRALWELFKHMFS
;
A
#
# COMPACT_ATOMS: atom_id res chain seq x y z
N MET A 1 -0.80 0.93 -4.95
CA MET A 1 -0.74 0.40 -3.57
C MET A 1 0.11 1.27 -2.66
N ALA A 2 1.38 1.54 -3.00
CA ALA A 2 2.28 2.35 -2.15
C ALA A 2 1.73 3.75 -1.83
N ASP A 3 1.17 4.47 -2.82
CA ASP A 3 0.51 5.77 -2.59
C ASP A 3 -0.65 5.67 -1.60
N ALA A 4 -1.48 4.64 -1.76
CA ALA A 4 -2.65 4.44 -0.90
C ALA A 4 -2.23 4.17 0.55
N LEU A 5 -1.21 3.32 0.74
CA LEU A 5 -0.62 3.08 2.06
C LEU A 5 -0.03 4.35 2.66
N ALA A 6 0.71 5.17 1.87
CA ALA A 6 1.24 6.43 2.35
C ALA A 6 0.12 7.37 2.88
N VAL A 7 -1.01 7.45 2.18
CA VAL A 7 -2.19 8.20 2.65
C VAL A 7 -2.76 7.60 3.94
N ILE A 8 -2.96 6.28 4.00
CA ILE A 8 -3.51 5.58 5.17
C ILE A 8 -2.65 5.83 6.42
N TYR A 9 -1.34 5.67 6.28
CA TYR A 9 -0.40 5.80 7.39
C TYR A 9 -0.11 7.26 7.80
N TRP A 10 0.12 8.18 6.86
CA TRP A 10 0.57 9.55 7.18
C TRP A 10 -0.57 10.57 7.25
N HIS A 11 -1.63 10.42 6.45
CA HIS A 11 -2.76 11.34 6.47
C HIS A 11 -3.86 10.86 7.40
N ALA A 12 -4.27 9.60 7.27
CA ALA A 12 -5.32 9.02 8.10
C ALA A 12 -4.81 8.52 9.47
N LYS A 13 -3.49 8.35 9.64
CA LYS A 13 -2.84 7.97 10.90
C LYS A 13 -3.35 6.63 11.45
N VAL A 14 -3.47 5.65 10.56
CA VAL A 14 -3.90 4.29 10.89
C VAL A 14 -2.88 3.28 10.36
N ASP A 15 -2.79 2.11 10.99
CA ASP A 15 -1.76 1.10 10.76
C ASP A 15 -2.00 0.14 9.59
N ALA A 16 -3.12 0.30 8.85
CA ALA A 16 -3.49 -0.55 7.71
C ALA A 16 -3.51 -2.07 8.00
N ASN A 17 -3.71 -2.46 9.26
CA ASN A 17 -3.71 -3.87 9.65
C ASN A 17 -4.93 -4.60 9.04
N ASP A 18 -4.62 -5.68 8.32
CA ASP A 18 -5.55 -6.55 7.58
C ASP A 18 -6.30 -5.90 6.40
N VAL A 19 -5.84 -4.74 5.92
CA VAL A 19 -6.42 -4.09 4.74
C VAL A 19 -6.16 -4.89 3.47
N GLU A 20 -7.22 -5.06 2.67
CA GLU A 20 -7.15 -5.72 1.36
C GLU A 20 -7.19 -4.72 0.20
N PHE A 21 -6.34 -4.94 -0.81
CA PHE A 21 -6.37 -4.19 -2.06
C PHE A 21 -6.97 -5.03 -3.17
N VAL A 22 -8.06 -4.55 -3.76
CA VAL A 22 -8.78 -5.24 -4.84
C VAL A 22 -8.64 -4.49 -6.14
N LEU A 23 -8.18 -5.18 -7.18
CA LEU A 23 -8.17 -4.68 -8.55
C LEU A 23 -9.45 -5.12 -9.25
N ALA A 24 -10.15 -4.17 -9.85
CA ALA A 24 -11.39 -4.42 -10.59
C ALA A 24 -11.35 -3.73 -11.97
N PRO A 25 -12.18 -4.15 -12.93
CA PRO A 25 -12.33 -3.45 -14.20
C PRO A 25 -12.72 -1.98 -14.00
N ALA A 26 -12.22 -1.09 -14.86
CA ALA A 26 -12.65 0.30 -14.85
C ALA A 26 -14.17 0.41 -15.07
N GLY A 27 -14.81 1.38 -14.40
CA GLY A 27 -16.25 1.61 -14.49
C GLY A 27 -17.12 0.67 -13.64
N THR A 28 -16.53 -0.26 -12.88
CA THR A 28 -17.28 -1.17 -11.98
C THR A 28 -18.07 -0.40 -10.90
N HIS A 29 -17.56 0.74 -10.43
CA HIS A 29 -18.28 1.62 -9.51
C HIS A 29 -18.19 3.08 -10.01
N PRO A 30 -19.31 3.82 -10.07
CA PRO A 30 -19.39 5.10 -10.76
C PRO A 30 -18.55 6.21 -10.13
N ALA A 31 -18.22 6.09 -8.84
CA ALA A 31 -17.35 7.05 -8.14
C ALA A 31 -15.87 6.64 -8.10
N SER A 32 -15.50 5.50 -8.69
CA SER A 32 -14.13 5.04 -8.67
C SER A 32 -13.33 5.64 -9.82
N ALA A 33 -12.15 6.18 -9.51
CA ALA A 33 -11.22 6.66 -10.51
C ALA A 33 -10.66 5.49 -11.34
N ALA A 34 -10.60 5.67 -12.66
CA ALA A 34 -9.91 4.74 -13.54
C ALA A 34 -8.41 5.04 -13.55
N TRP A 35 -7.61 3.98 -13.39
CA TRP A 35 -6.16 3.99 -13.38
C TRP A 35 -5.68 3.20 -14.60
N SER A 36 -4.57 3.62 -15.20
CA SER A 36 -3.99 2.94 -16.35
C SER A 36 -2.60 2.41 -15.99
N SER A 37 -2.37 1.12 -16.23
CA SER A 37 -1.03 0.52 -16.12
C SER A 37 -0.71 -0.31 -17.34
N GLY A 38 0.58 -0.44 -17.68
CA GLY A 38 1.01 -1.19 -18.86
C GLY A 38 0.69 -2.69 -18.80
N VAL A 39 0.47 -3.24 -17.59
CA VAL A 39 0.19 -4.68 -17.39
C VAL A 39 -1.31 -4.95 -17.31
N LEU A 40 -2.07 -4.13 -16.58
CA LEU A 40 -3.49 -4.38 -16.31
C LEU A 40 -4.44 -3.60 -17.23
N GLY A 41 -3.92 -2.66 -18.03
CA GLY A 41 -4.75 -1.74 -18.80
C GLY A 41 -5.52 -0.78 -17.90
N GLU A 42 -6.72 -0.37 -18.32
CA GLU A 42 -7.63 0.43 -17.49
C GLU A 42 -8.27 -0.43 -16.39
N HIS A 43 -8.07 -0.02 -15.15
CA HIS A 43 -8.55 -0.71 -13.96
C HIS A 43 -8.95 0.30 -12.89
N THR A 44 -9.62 -0.17 -11.84
CA THR A 44 -9.80 0.57 -10.59
C THR A 44 -9.19 -0.23 -9.45
N MET A 45 -8.76 0.46 -8.40
CA MET A 45 -8.29 -0.16 -7.16
C MET A 45 -9.23 0.24 -6.03
N TRP A 46 -9.71 -0.74 -5.28
CA TRP A 46 -10.48 -0.54 -4.05
C TRP A 46 -9.67 -1.00 -2.85
N VAL A 47 -9.99 -0.42 -1.70
CA VAL A 47 -9.41 -0.77 -0.41
C VAL A 47 -10.55 -1.21 0.48
N LEU A 48 -10.44 -2.43 1.03
CA LEU A 48 -11.46 -3.08 1.85
C LEU A 48 -10.86 -3.53 3.18
N ASP A 49 -11.75 -4.03 4.03
CA ASP A 49 -11.46 -4.65 5.33
C ASP A 49 -10.65 -3.78 6.30
N PHE A 50 -11.31 -2.79 6.89
CA PHE A 50 -10.71 -1.82 7.83
C PHE A 50 -10.99 -2.15 9.30
N ASP A 51 -11.66 -3.26 9.59
CA ASP A 51 -12.15 -3.56 10.95
C ASP A 51 -11.01 -3.85 11.94
N CYS A 52 -9.87 -4.33 11.44
CA CYS A 52 -8.66 -4.63 12.19
C CYS A 52 -7.67 -3.45 12.26
N CYS A 53 -7.95 -2.33 11.59
CA CYS A 53 -7.10 -1.14 11.61
C CYS A 53 -7.09 -0.46 12.98
N GLY A 54 -5.91 -0.06 13.43
CA GLY A 54 -5.69 0.70 14.64
C GLY A 54 -5.12 2.09 14.36
N VAL A 55 -5.40 3.05 15.26
CA VAL A 55 -4.73 4.36 15.26
C VAL A 55 -3.23 4.17 15.42
N MET A 56 -2.46 5.00 14.72
CA MET A 56 -1.01 4.98 14.66
C MET A 56 -0.44 6.37 14.98
N THR A 57 0.55 6.42 15.86
CA THR A 57 1.33 7.64 16.13
C THR A 57 2.26 7.97 14.96
N GLN A 58 2.83 9.18 14.94
CA GLN A 58 3.76 9.63 13.88
C GLN A 58 5.19 9.68 14.43
N ASP A 59 5.54 8.67 15.22
CA ASP A 59 6.84 8.45 15.85
C ASP A 59 7.34 7.03 15.52
N GLU A 60 8.48 6.65 16.08
CA GLU A 60 9.10 5.34 15.83
C GLU A 60 8.17 4.17 16.20
N GLU A 61 7.40 4.28 17.28
CA GLU A 61 6.45 3.25 17.70
C GLU A 61 5.31 3.09 16.68
N GLY A 62 4.80 4.20 16.15
CA GLY A 62 3.80 4.20 15.09
C GLY A 62 4.32 3.55 13.81
N VAL A 63 5.55 3.90 13.41
CA VAL A 63 6.21 3.29 12.23
C VAL A 63 6.43 1.79 12.43
N GLU A 64 6.86 1.36 13.61
CA GLU A 64 7.01 -0.08 13.93
C GLU A 64 5.67 -0.82 13.83
N LYS A 65 4.60 -0.20 14.34
CA LYS A 65 3.24 -0.74 14.24
C LYS A 65 2.79 -0.90 12.79
N ALA A 66 3.03 0.12 11.93
CA ALA A 66 2.75 0.05 10.50
C ALA A 66 3.52 -1.08 9.82
N ALA A 67 4.82 -1.19 10.11
CA ALA A 67 5.68 -2.22 9.53
C ALA A 67 5.18 -3.61 9.92
N ARG A 68 4.86 -3.84 11.21
CA ARG A 68 4.32 -5.12 11.67
C ARG A 68 3.02 -5.48 10.98
N ALA A 69 2.10 -4.53 10.83
CA ALA A 69 0.86 -4.71 10.08
C ALA A 69 1.15 -5.07 8.61
N PHE A 70 2.00 -4.30 7.94
CA PHE A 70 2.41 -4.54 6.55
C PHE A 70 2.98 -5.95 6.33
N TYR A 71 3.84 -6.44 7.22
CA TYR A 71 4.41 -7.79 7.12
C TYR A 71 3.42 -8.90 7.50
N ARG A 72 2.42 -8.60 8.33
CA ARG A 72 1.38 -9.56 8.72
C ARG A 72 0.32 -9.71 7.64
N ASN A 73 -0.01 -8.63 6.93
CA ASN A 73 -0.92 -8.66 5.80
C ASN A 73 -0.46 -9.71 4.78
N ASP A 74 -1.42 -10.19 3.98
CA ASP A 74 -1.30 -11.33 3.09
C ASP A 74 0.07 -11.41 2.33
N PRO A 75 0.63 -12.61 2.08
CA PRO A 75 1.86 -12.81 1.30
C PRO A 75 1.93 -12.05 -0.04
N TYR A 76 0.82 -11.61 -0.63
CA TYR A 76 0.80 -10.79 -1.84
C TYR A 76 1.22 -9.32 -1.64
N PHE A 77 1.39 -8.85 -0.39
CA PHE A 77 1.99 -7.52 -0.15
C PHE A 77 3.46 -7.49 -0.64
N PRO A 78 3.87 -6.45 -1.39
CA PRO A 78 5.25 -6.35 -1.87
C PRO A 78 6.22 -6.33 -0.70
N ARG A 79 7.02 -7.39 -0.51
CA ARG A 79 7.99 -7.44 0.59
C ARG A 79 9.16 -6.53 0.25
N PRO A 80 9.71 -5.77 1.22
CA PRO A 80 11.03 -5.19 1.07
C PRO A 80 12.04 -6.34 0.99
N VAL A 81 12.40 -6.67 -0.24
CA VAL A 81 13.69 -7.16 -0.71
C VAL A 81 14.66 -7.65 0.37
N GLY A 82 14.96 -8.95 0.37
CA GLY A 82 16.14 -9.47 1.07
C GLY A 82 17.44 -8.92 0.46
N GLU A 83 18.55 -8.97 1.20
CA GLU A 83 19.80 -8.24 0.91
C GLU A 83 20.38 -8.43 -0.52
N ASP A 84 19.98 -9.47 -1.25
CA ASP A 84 20.50 -9.88 -2.57
C ASP A 84 19.57 -9.68 -3.78
N ASP A 85 18.57 -8.79 -3.75
CA ASP A 85 17.76 -8.48 -4.95
C ASP A 85 17.94 -7.03 -5.46
N GLU A 86 18.55 -6.91 -6.65
CA GLU A 86 18.80 -5.64 -7.35
C GLU A 86 17.50 -4.97 -7.82
N VAL A 87 16.49 -5.76 -8.20
CA VAL A 87 15.21 -5.25 -8.70
C VAL A 87 14.48 -4.53 -7.57
N GLY A 88 14.42 -5.16 -6.40
CA GLY A 88 13.82 -4.56 -5.23
C GLY A 88 14.54 -3.28 -4.77
N ARG A 89 15.88 -3.23 -4.82
CA ARG A 89 16.62 -1.99 -4.56
C ARG A 89 16.23 -0.88 -5.53
N ALA A 90 16.13 -1.19 -6.83
CA ALA A 90 15.70 -0.21 -7.82
C ALA A 90 14.26 0.29 -7.57
N LEU A 91 13.34 -0.60 -7.17
CA LEU A 91 11.97 -0.23 -6.79
C LEU A 91 11.94 0.65 -5.55
N TRP A 92 12.80 0.38 -4.56
CA TRP A 92 12.91 1.21 -3.35
C TRP A 92 13.45 2.61 -3.66
N GLU A 93 14.47 2.73 -4.51
CA GLU A 93 14.97 4.03 -4.95
C GLU A 93 13.92 4.83 -5.73
N LEU A 94 13.15 4.17 -6.60
CA LEU A 94 12.05 4.81 -7.33
C LEU A 94 10.96 5.31 -6.36
N PHE A 95 10.58 4.49 -5.38
CA PHE A 95 9.64 4.88 -4.34
C PHE A 95 10.12 6.11 -3.59
N LYS A 96 11.37 6.11 -3.09
CA LYS A 96 11.93 7.28 -2.40
C LYS A 96 11.88 8.53 -3.27
N HIS A 97 12.26 8.45 -4.55
CA HIS A 97 12.24 9.60 -5.44
C HIS A 97 10.84 10.18 -5.68
N MET A 98 9.79 9.36 -5.64
CA MET A 98 8.41 9.83 -5.81
C MET A 98 7.86 10.56 -4.59
N PHE A 99 8.38 10.30 -3.39
CA PHE A 99 7.82 10.80 -2.12
C PHE A 99 8.81 11.61 -1.25
N SER A 100 10.03 11.86 -1.72
CA SER A 100 11.03 12.75 -1.10
C SER A 100 10.87 14.20 -1.53
#